data_AF-A0A2T5BQG5-F1
#
_entry.id   AF-A0A2T5BQG5-F1
#
_cell.length_a   1.000
_cell.length_b   1.000
_cell.length_c   1.000
_cell.angle_alpha   90.00
_cell.angle_beta   90.00
_cell.angle_gamma   90.00
#
_symmetry.space_group_name_H-M   'P 1'
#
loop_
_entity.id
_entity.type
_entity.pdbx_description
1 polymer ?
#
loop_
_entity_poly.entity_id
_entity_poly.type
_entity_poly.pdbx_seq_one_letter_code
_entity_poly.pdbx_strand_id
1 'polypeptide(L)'
;MGYYIDLERITIDDYQIKLESAYLPPSRMILKDKLDERFGYFKSIGIKNVKELIQILKKKDNLAELSKVDCLSGDYLTILRRELNSTLPKPNKIADFTGISQETVDKLENIGIKNTEKLYDKVLTKSDRQKLADSTGIGNKDILELTKLTDLSRIKWVGVTFARMLYDLNIDTAEKASKSDPADLHSRINQLNKEKSIYKAQIGLNDIKIFVNAAKEIPFEIEY
;
A
#
# COMPACT_ATOMS: atom_id res chain seq x y z
N MET A 1 12.03 -10.81 -3.89
CA MET A 1 11.94 -9.34 -3.99
C MET A 1 10.59 -9.02 -4.57
N GLY A 2 9.90 -8.06 -3.97
CA GLY A 2 8.50 -7.86 -4.24
C GLY A 2 8.08 -6.42 -4.04
N TYR A 3 7.47 -5.87 -5.09
CA TYR A 3 6.61 -4.69 -4.98
C TYR A 3 5.63 -4.82 -3.78
N TYR A 4 5.19 -6.06 -3.52
CA TYR A 4 4.29 -6.45 -2.44
C TYR A 4 5.01 -7.04 -1.22
N ILE A 5 4.35 -6.90 -0.07
CA ILE A 5 4.73 -7.57 1.18
C ILE A 5 4.64 -9.09 1.01
N ASP A 6 5.60 -9.81 1.58
CA ASP A 6 5.58 -11.27 1.61
C ASP A 6 4.58 -11.80 2.66
N LEU A 7 3.37 -12.10 2.19
CA LEU A 7 2.26 -12.53 3.04
C LEU A 7 2.43 -13.94 3.62
N GLU A 8 3.39 -14.74 3.13
CA GLU A 8 3.69 -16.06 3.72
C GLU A 8 4.45 -15.92 5.04
N ARG A 9 5.19 -14.81 5.20
CA ARG A 9 5.97 -14.53 6.41
C ARG A 9 5.14 -13.97 7.55
N ILE A 10 3.91 -13.52 7.28
CA ILE A 10 3.02 -12.98 8.31
C ILE A 10 2.15 -14.11 8.83
N THR A 11 2.46 -14.60 10.02
CA THR A 11 1.65 -15.63 10.68
C THR A 11 0.27 -15.09 11.05
N ILE A 12 -0.69 -15.99 11.24
CA ILE A 12 -2.04 -15.60 11.68
C ILE A 12 -2.00 -14.98 13.08
N ASP A 13 -1.13 -15.46 13.97
CA ASP A 13 -0.95 -14.88 15.30
C ASP A 13 -0.35 -13.47 15.24
N ASP A 14 0.69 -13.25 14.43
CA ASP A 14 1.26 -11.92 14.24
C ASP A 14 0.23 -10.93 13.66
N TYR A 15 -0.57 -11.39 12.70
CA TYR A 15 -1.64 -10.58 12.13
C TYR A 15 -2.76 -10.28 13.14
N GLN A 16 -3.09 -11.23 14.02
CA GLN A 16 -4.03 -11.05 15.12
C GLN A 16 -3.55 -9.94 16.08
N ILE A 17 -2.32 -10.06 16.59
CA ILE A 17 -1.70 -9.07 17.50
C ILE A 17 -1.66 -7.68 16.86
N LYS A 18 -1.35 -7.63 15.56
CA LYS A 18 -1.38 -6.39 14.78
C LYS A 18 -2.77 -5.78 14.73
N LEU A 19 -3.81 -6.56 14.42
CA LEU A 19 -5.19 -6.03 14.37
C LEU A 19 -5.67 -5.53 15.73
N GLU A 20 -5.28 -6.21 16.82
CA GLU A 20 -5.62 -5.81 18.18
C GLU A 20 -5.07 -4.42 18.51
N SER A 21 -3.78 -4.19 18.23
CA SER A 21 -3.09 -2.93 18.55
C SER A 21 -3.33 -1.80 17.52
N ALA A 22 -3.66 -2.14 16.27
CA ALA A 22 -3.79 -1.15 15.20
C ALA A 22 -4.99 -0.21 15.40
N TYR A 23 -4.82 1.08 15.14
CA TYR A 23 -5.97 1.95 14.91
C TYR A 23 -6.56 1.65 13.53
N LEU A 24 -7.85 1.32 13.47
CA LEU A 24 -8.55 1.01 12.22
C LEU A 24 -9.52 2.15 11.86
N PRO A 25 -9.77 2.41 10.56
CA PRO A 25 -10.86 3.28 10.15
C PRO A 25 -12.20 2.80 10.72
N PRO A 26 -13.17 3.70 10.97
CA PRO A 26 -14.49 3.33 11.50
C PRO A 26 -15.16 2.16 10.75
N SER A 27 -15.06 2.16 9.41
CA SER A 27 -15.61 1.10 8.54
C SER A 27 -14.92 -0.27 8.64
N ARG A 28 -13.89 -0.41 9.50
CA ARG A 28 -13.11 -1.62 9.73
C ARG A 28 -13.09 -2.04 11.21
N MET A 29 -13.75 -1.31 12.09
CA MET A 29 -13.73 -1.59 13.53
C MET A 29 -14.31 -2.97 13.89
N ILE A 30 -15.22 -3.51 13.07
CA ILE A 30 -15.74 -4.88 13.22
C ILE A 30 -14.64 -5.95 13.24
N LEU A 31 -13.46 -5.66 12.67
CA LEU A 31 -12.33 -6.59 12.66
C LEU A 31 -11.76 -6.86 14.05
N LYS A 32 -12.00 -5.97 15.02
CA LYS A 32 -11.57 -6.15 16.41
C LYS A 32 -12.58 -6.92 17.27
N ASP A 33 -13.80 -7.09 16.78
CA ASP A 33 -14.82 -7.82 17.51
C ASP A 33 -14.50 -9.33 17.55
N LYS A 34 -14.64 -9.93 18.74
CA LYS A 34 -14.40 -11.37 18.99
C LYS A 34 -13.11 -11.89 18.36
N LEU A 35 -12.03 -11.11 18.45
CA LEU A 35 -10.79 -11.36 17.72
C LEU A 35 -10.22 -12.77 18.01
N ASP A 36 -10.14 -13.13 19.30
CA ASP A 36 -9.62 -14.44 19.74
C ASP A 36 -10.47 -15.62 19.23
N GLU A 37 -11.79 -15.50 19.28
CA GLU A 37 -12.72 -16.54 18.83
C GLU A 37 -12.59 -16.76 17.32
N ARG A 38 -12.57 -15.67 16.53
CA ARG A 38 -12.51 -15.71 15.07
C ARG A 38 -11.16 -16.20 14.56
N PHE A 39 -10.07 -15.67 15.12
CA PHE A 39 -8.72 -16.11 14.76
C PHE A 39 -8.41 -17.51 15.30
N GLY A 40 -8.97 -17.88 16.45
CA GLY A 40 -8.97 -19.25 16.96
C GLY A 40 -9.61 -20.23 15.98
N TYR A 41 -10.74 -19.85 15.38
CA TYR A 41 -11.37 -20.65 14.33
C TYR A 41 -10.51 -20.76 13.07
N PHE A 42 -9.94 -19.65 12.56
CA PHE A 42 -9.05 -19.72 11.39
C PHE A 42 -7.85 -20.65 11.63
N LYS A 43 -7.29 -20.62 12.84
CA LYS A 43 -6.22 -21.54 13.26
C LYS A 43 -6.69 -22.99 13.33
N SER A 44 -7.88 -23.26 13.85
CA SER A 44 -8.40 -24.64 14.00
C SER A 44 -8.64 -25.33 12.66
N ILE A 45 -8.98 -24.57 11.61
CA ILE A 45 -9.10 -25.10 10.23
C ILE A 45 -7.76 -25.11 9.48
N GLY A 46 -6.65 -24.84 10.16
CA GLY A 46 -5.29 -25.02 9.66
C GLY A 46 -4.70 -23.84 8.88
N ILE A 47 -5.28 -22.64 8.95
CA ILE A 47 -4.71 -21.44 8.31
C ILE A 47 -3.50 -20.96 9.12
N LYS A 48 -2.33 -20.87 8.48
CA LYS A 48 -1.05 -20.56 9.13
C LYS A 48 -0.59 -19.12 8.95
N ASN A 49 -0.89 -18.54 7.79
CA ASN A 49 -0.41 -17.22 7.40
C ASN A 49 -1.46 -16.39 6.65
N VAL A 50 -1.15 -15.12 6.46
CA VAL A 50 -2.03 -14.15 5.78
C VAL A 50 -2.31 -14.55 4.32
N LYS A 51 -1.34 -15.17 3.61
CA LYS A 51 -1.56 -15.64 2.23
C LYS A 51 -2.67 -16.69 2.16
N GLU A 52 -2.63 -17.69 3.03
CA GLU A 52 -3.67 -18.73 3.12
C GLU A 52 -5.04 -18.14 3.48
N LEU A 53 -5.07 -17.16 4.38
CA LEU A 53 -6.31 -16.46 4.74
C LEU A 53 -6.91 -15.67 3.56
N ILE A 54 -6.09 -15.01 2.75
CA ILE A 54 -6.58 -14.35 1.52
C ILE A 54 -7.12 -15.39 0.54
N GLN A 55 -6.43 -16.51 0.37
CA GLN A 55 -6.83 -17.56 -0.57
C GLN A 55 -8.17 -18.20 -0.19
N ILE A 56 -8.39 -18.48 1.10
CA ILE A 56 -9.66 -19.06 1.55
C ILE A 56 -10.82 -18.08 1.36
N LEU A 57 -10.63 -16.79 1.70
CA LEU A 57 -11.66 -15.75 1.57
C LEU A 57 -11.96 -15.33 0.13
N LYS A 58 -11.05 -15.63 -0.81
CA LYS A 58 -11.24 -15.35 -2.24
C LYS A 58 -12.21 -16.33 -2.91
N LYS A 59 -12.29 -17.58 -2.42
CA LYS A 59 -13.13 -18.64 -2.99
C LYS A 59 -14.58 -18.47 -2.50
N LYS A 60 -15.53 -18.41 -3.44
CA LYS A 60 -16.96 -18.20 -3.13
C LYS A 60 -17.52 -19.32 -2.26
N ASP A 61 -17.19 -20.57 -2.57
CA ASP A 61 -17.69 -21.75 -1.84
C ASP A 61 -17.21 -21.73 -0.39
N ASN A 62 -15.92 -21.44 -0.17
CA ASN A 62 -15.37 -21.30 1.16
C ASN A 62 -16.01 -20.15 1.93
N LEU A 63 -16.28 -19.01 1.28
CA LEU A 63 -16.95 -17.89 1.94
C LEU A 63 -18.38 -18.27 2.40
N ALA A 64 -19.09 -19.06 1.60
CA ALA A 64 -20.41 -19.58 1.96
C ALA A 64 -20.35 -20.50 3.18
N GLU A 65 -19.38 -21.41 3.23
CA GLU A 65 -19.19 -22.29 4.40
C GLU A 65 -18.75 -21.52 5.64
N LEU A 66 -17.80 -20.59 5.51
CA LEU A 66 -17.36 -19.74 6.61
C LEU A 66 -18.50 -18.89 7.18
N SER A 67 -19.43 -18.43 6.35
CA SER A 67 -20.57 -17.62 6.79
C SER A 67 -21.60 -18.38 7.63
N LYS A 68 -21.54 -19.73 7.65
CA LYS A 68 -22.37 -20.58 8.52
C LYS A 68 -21.79 -20.74 9.92
N VAL A 69 -20.54 -20.31 10.13
CA VAL A 69 -19.87 -20.40 11.42
C VAL A 69 -20.37 -19.26 12.31
N ASP A 70 -20.88 -19.58 13.49
CA ASP A 70 -21.53 -18.61 14.40
C ASP A 70 -20.68 -17.37 14.70
N CYS A 71 -19.35 -17.52 14.76
CA CYS A 71 -18.44 -16.42 15.06
C CYS A 71 -18.07 -15.56 13.82
N LEU A 72 -18.37 -16.01 12.60
CA LEU A 72 -17.96 -15.37 11.33
C LEU A 72 -19.16 -14.83 10.55
N SER A 73 -19.61 -13.62 10.90
CA SER A 73 -20.66 -12.95 10.12
C SER A 73 -20.20 -12.62 8.69
N GLY A 74 -21.15 -12.60 7.75
CA GLY A 74 -20.87 -12.21 6.35
C GLY A 74 -20.25 -10.82 6.21
N ASP A 75 -20.68 -9.87 7.05
CA ASP A 75 -20.12 -8.52 7.10
C ASP A 75 -18.66 -8.54 7.58
N TYR A 76 -18.36 -9.29 8.64
CA TYR A 76 -16.98 -9.45 9.12
C TYR A 76 -16.08 -10.01 8.02
N LEU A 77 -16.50 -11.10 7.36
CA LEU A 77 -15.72 -11.73 6.28
C LEU A 77 -15.49 -10.78 5.11
N THR A 78 -16.50 -9.99 4.76
CA THR A 78 -16.41 -8.97 3.70
C THR A 78 -15.39 -7.89 4.04
N ILE A 79 -15.44 -7.36 5.26
CA ILE A 79 -14.52 -6.33 5.73
C ILE A 79 -13.11 -6.88 5.90
N LEU A 80 -12.96 -8.11 6.40
CA LEU A 80 -11.66 -8.78 6.57
C LEU A 80 -10.99 -8.97 5.22
N ARG A 81 -11.73 -9.50 4.25
CA ARG A 81 -11.25 -9.64 2.87
C ARG A 81 -10.82 -8.30 2.28
N ARG A 82 -11.57 -7.22 2.53
CA ARG A 82 -11.23 -5.87 2.05
C ARG A 82 -9.96 -5.32 2.71
N GLU A 83 -9.77 -5.55 4.02
CA GLU A 83 -8.55 -5.14 4.73
C GLU A 83 -7.34 -5.90 4.21
N LEU A 84 -7.44 -7.23 4.11
CA LEU A 84 -6.35 -8.07 3.63
C LEU A 84 -5.95 -7.72 2.20
N ASN A 85 -6.92 -7.53 1.29
CA ASN A 85 -6.62 -7.13 -0.09
C ASN A 85 -5.95 -5.75 -0.18
N SER A 86 -6.12 -4.89 0.82
CA SER A 86 -5.45 -3.60 0.81
C SER A 86 -3.95 -3.68 1.06
N THR A 87 -3.46 -4.78 1.63
CA THR A 87 -2.01 -5.05 1.76
C THR A 87 -1.34 -5.32 0.41
N LEU A 88 -2.14 -5.56 -0.63
CA LEU A 88 -1.72 -5.73 -2.02
C LEU A 88 -2.27 -4.57 -2.86
N PRO A 89 -1.73 -3.35 -2.72
CA PRO A 89 -2.26 -2.18 -3.42
C PRO A 89 -2.21 -2.36 -4.93
N LYS A 90 -3.25 -1.90 -5.61
CA LYS A 90 -3.26 -1.88 -7.08
C LYS A 90 -2.10 -1.00 -7.57
N PRO A 91 -1.27 -1.47 -8.51
CA PRO A 91 -0.19 -0.65 -9.05
C PRO A 91 -0.75 0.62 -9.69
N ASN A 92 -0.14 1.75 -9.38
CA ASN A 92 -0.49 3.04 -9.96
C ASN A 92 0.02 3.08 -11.41
N LYS A 93 -0.79 3.56 -12.35
CA LYS A 93 -0.34 3.74 -13.73
C LYS A 93 0.60 4.93 -13.80
N ILE A 94 1.65 4.82 -14.62
CA ILE A 94 2.63 5.90 -14.75
C ILE A 94 1.99 7.14 -15.40
N ALA A 95 1.13 6.92 -16.40
CA ALA A 95 0.38 7.97 -17.09
C ALA A 95 -0.56 8.80 -16.19
N ASP A 96 -0.98 8.24 -15.05
CA ASP A 96 -1.93 8.88 -14.15
C ASP A 96 -1.24 9.85 -13.15
N PHE A 97 0.09 9.89 -13.10
CA PHE A 97 0.82 10.82 -12.24
C PHE A 97 0.89 12.23 -12.85
N THR A 98 0.41 13.22 -12.10
CA THR A 98 0.62 14.63 -12.43
C THR A 98 2.11 14.96 -12.44
N GLY A 99 2.56 15.71 -13.46
CA GLY A 99 3.93 16.21 -13.58
C GLY A 99 4.90 15.29 -14.32
N ILE A 100 4.49 14.08 -14.69
CA ILE A 100 5.26 13.22 -15.60
C ILE A 100 4.90 13.58 -17.05
N SER A 101 5.91 13.80 -17.89
CA SER A 101 5.69 14.15 -19.29
C SER A 101 5.15 12.96 -20.09
N GLN A 102 4.32 13.25 -21.10
CA GLN A 102 3.80 12.20 -21.99
C GLN A 102 4.93 11.45 -22.71
N GLU A 103 6.01 12.15 -23.09
CA GLU A 103 7.19 11.52 -23.69
C GLU A 103 7.82 10.47 -22.77
N THR A 104 7.96 10.76 -21.47
CA THR A 104 8.47 9.81 -20.48
C THR A 104 7.55 8.61 -20.32
N VAL A 105 6.22 8.85 -20.30
CA VAL A 105 5.22 7.77 -20.28
C VAL A 105 5.38 6.88 -21.50
N ASP A 106 5.39 7.45 -22.71
CA ASP A 106 5.47 6.70 -23.97
C ASP A 106 6.75 5.87 -24.06
N LYS A 107 7.90 6.43 -23.66
CA LYS A 107 9.19 5.72 -23.60
C LYS A 107 9.13 4.49 -22.70
N LEU A 108 8.50 4.59 -21.53
CA LEU A 108 8.34 3.46 -20.61
C LEU A 108 7.34 2.43 -21.14
N GLU A 109 6.22 2.89 -21.71
CA GLU A 109 5.22 1.98 -22.29
C GLU A 109 5.77 1.17 -23.46
N ASN A 110 6.65 1.76 -24.29
CA ASN A 110 7.32 1.09 -25.40
C ASN A 110 8.18 -0.11 -24.96
N ILE A 111 8.71 -0.09 -23.74
CA ILE A 111 9.44 -1.21 -23.14
C ILE A 111 8.58 -2.07 -22.19
N GLY A 112 7.26 -1.87 -22.21
CA GLY A 112 6.28 -2.65 -21.44
C GLY A 112 6.07 -2.20 -19.99
N ILE A 113 6.64 -1.06 -19.59
CA ILE A 113 6.51 -0.51 -18.23
C ILE A 113 5.34 0.48 -18.18
N LYS A 114 4.19 0.01 -17.71
CA LYS A 114 2.94 0.81 -17.67
C LYS A 114 2.53 1.28 -16.26
N ASN A 115 3.08 0.66 -15.23
CA ASN A 115 2.68 0.89 -13.84
C ASN A 115 3.87 0.74 -12.89
N THR A 116 3.65 1.13 -11.64
CA THR A 116 4.65 1.12 -10.58
C THR A 116 5.21 -0.27 -10.27
N GLU A 117 4.40 -1.32 -10.36
CA GLU A 117 4.86 -2.70 -10.18
C GLU A 117 5.87 -3.10 -11.27
N LYS A 118 5.58 -2.80 -12.54
CA LYS A 118 6.50 -3.09 -13.67
C LYS A 118 7.77 -2.26 -13.63
N LEU A 119 7.72 -1.07 -13.03
CA LEU A 119 8.88 -0.20 -12.88
C LEU A 119 9.78 -0.65 -11.72
N TYR A 120 9.20 -1.16 -10.63
CA TYR A 120 9.87 -1.41 -9.36
C TYR A 120 11.20 -2.19 -9.50
N ASP A 121 11.17 -3.34 -10.17
CA ASP A 121 12.34 -4.20 -10.33
C ASP A 121 13.44 -3.58 -11.21
N LYS A 122 13.15 -2.47 -11.91
CA LYS A 122 14.09 -1.74 -12.77
C LYS A 122 14.73 -0.54 -12.08
N VAL A 123 14.34 -0.23 -10.85
CA VAL A 123 14.78 1.00 -10.16
C VAL A 123 15.32 0.78 -8.75
N LEU A 124 15.48 -0.47 -8.33
CA LEU A 124 15.94 -0.84 -6.98
C LEU A 124 17.29 -0.20 -6.64
N THR A 125 18.27 -0.25 -7.54
CA THR A 125 19.60 0.29 -7.29
C THR A 125 19.93 1.50 -8.14
N LYS A 126 20.98 2.25 -7.77
CA LYS A 126 21.54 3.32 -8.61
C LYS A 126 21.93 2.82 -10.00
N SER A 127 22.49 1.61 -10.07
CA SER A 127 22.90 0.99 -11.34
C SER A 127 21.69 0.67 -12.21
N ASP A 128 20.62 0.14 -11.64
CA ASP A 128 19.42 -0.21 -12.41
C ASP A 128 18.72 1.04 -12.96
N ARG A 129 18.65 2.11 -12.16
CA ARG A 129 18.16 3.42 -12.63
C ARG A 129 19.00 3.97 -13.78
N GLN A 130 20.33 3.89 -13.69
CA GLN A 130 21.20 4.36 -14.76
C GLN A 130 21.01 3.53 -16.04
N LYS A 131 20.93 2.20 -15.94
CA LYS A 131 20.62 1.33 -17.10
C LYS A 131 19.29 1.67 -17.73
N LEU A 132 18.27 1.94 -16.91
CA LEU A 132 16.95 2.36 -17.42
C LEU A 132 17.06 3.69 -18.16
N ALA A 133 17.78 4.66 -17.60
CA ALA A 133 18.01 5.97 -18.22
C ALA A 133 18.69 5.83 -19.58
N ASP A 134 19.79 5.07 -19.64
CA ASP A 134 20.56 4.85 -20.85
C ASP A 134 19.72 4.15 -21.94
N SER A 135 18.90 3.16 -21.55
CA SER A 135 18.09 2.39 -22.50
C SER A 135 16.86 3.15 -23.04
N THR A 136 16.32 4.09 -22.28
CA THR A 136 15.09 4.82 -22.63
C THR A 136 15.35 6.25 -23.09
N GLY A 137 16.52 6.81 -22.78
CA GLY A 137 16.81 8.23 -22.96
C GLY A 137 15.98 9.13 -22.06
N ILE A 138 15.47 8.62 -20.93
CA ILE A 138 14.79 9.42 -19.89
C ILE A 138 15.85 10.01 -18.97
N GLY A 139 15.67 11.27 -18.56
CA GLY A 139 16.61 11.93 -17.66
C GLY A 139 16.71 11.25 -16.29
N ASN A 140 17.92 11.21 -15.72
CA ASN A 140 18.17 10.64 -14.39
C ASN A 140 17.26 11.22 -13.28
N LYS A 141 16.91 12.51 -13.39
CA LYS A 141 15.99 13.17 -12.45
C LYS A 141 14.57 12.59 -12.53
N ASP A 142 14.05 12.39 -13.74
CA ASP A 142 12.70 11.87 -13.95
C ASP A 142 12.61 10.40 -13.52
N ILE A 143 13.65 9.60 -13.79
CA ILE A 143 13.70 8.22 -13.29
C ILE A 143 13.75 8.19 -11.77
N LEU A 144 14.51 9.09 -11.13
CA LEU A 144 14.54 9.17 -9.67
C LEU A 144 13.18 9.59 -9.10
N GLU A 145 12.49 10.54 -9.73
CA GLU A 145 11.12 10.93 -9.37
C GLU A 145 10.14 9.75 -9.49
N LEU A 146 10.17 9.03 -10.62
CA LEU A 146 9.35 7.85 -10.83
C LEU A 146 9.67 6.72 -9.85
N THR A 147 10.93 6.56 -9.47
CA THR A 147 11.37 5.60 -8.44
C THR A 147 10.71 5.92 -7.10
N LYS A 148 10.78 7.19 -6.69
CA LYS A 148 10.19 7.70 -5.44
C LYS A 148 8.67 7.56 -5.42
N LEU A 149 8.00 7.94 -6.51
CA LEU A 149 6.56 7.76 -6.68
C LEU A 149 6.15 6.28 -6.66
N THR A 150 6.97 5.42 -7.25
CA THR A 150 6.80 3.96 -7.21
C THR A 150 6.92 3.41 -5.81
N ASP A 151 7.90 3.85 -5.04
CA ASP A 151 8.11 3.43 -3.65
C ASP A 151 6.91 3.79 -2.76
N LEU A 152 6.44 5.04 -2.86
CA LEU A 152 5.26 5.51 -2.13
C LEU A 152 3.98 4.74 -2.51
N SER A 153 3.85 4.34 -3.78
CA SER A 153 2.68 3.61 -4.29
C SER A 153 2.53 2.19 -3.74
N ARG A 154 3.55 1.67 -3.05
CA ARG A 154 3.53 0.37 -2.37
C ARG A 154 2.82 0.43 -1.02
N ILE A 155 2.68 1.62 -0.45
CA ILE A 155 1.98 1.80 0.82
C ILE A 155 0.47 1.64 0.58
N LYS A 156 -0.20 0.88 1.45
CA LYS A 156 -1.65 0.67 1.31
C LYS A 156 -2.40 2.00 1.29
N TRP A 157 -3.40 2.09 0.41
CA TRP A 157 -4.25 3.27 0.20
C TRP A 157 -3.56 4.52 -0.37
N VAL A 158 -2.33 4.40 -0.86
CA VAL A 158 -1.65 5.48 -1.58
C VAL A 158 -1.94 5.40 -3.08
N GLY A 159 -2.85 6.25 -3.55
CA GLY A 159 -3.09 6.48 -4.98
C GLY A 159 -2.14 7.51 -5.58
N VAL A 160 -2.19 7.66 -6.91
CA VAL A 160 -1.34 8.60 -7.68
C VAL A 160 -1.29 10.02 -7.12
N THR A 161 -2.46 10.58 -6.78
CA THR A 161 -2.59 11.95 -6.27
C THR A 161 -1.92 12.10 -4.90
N PHE A 162 -2.08 11.10 -4.03
CA PHE A 162 -1.48 11.15 -2.69
C PHE A 162 0.03 10.91 -2.73
N ALA A 163 0.50 9.97 -3.56
CA ALA A 163 1.93 9.81 -3.82
C ALA A 163 2.59 11.09 -4.35
N ARG A 164 1.92 11.79 -5.28
CA ARG A 164 2.42 13.08 -5.78
C ARG A 164 2.47 14.15 -4.70
N MET A 165 1.43 14.24 -3.88
CA MET A 165 1.38 15.18 -2.75
C MET A 165 2.52 14.92 -1.75
N LEU A 166 2.79 13.66 -1.41
CA LEU A 166 3.88 13.28 -0.51
C LEU A 166 5.25 13.61 -1.10
N TYR A 167 5.45 13.35 -2.39
CA TYR A 167 6.66 13.71 -3.12
C TYR A 167 6.92 15.22 -3.06
N ASP A 168 5.91 16.04 -3.36
CA ASP A 168 5.99 17.51 -3.29
C ASP A 168 6.31 18.01 -1.87
N LEU A 169 5.95 17.24 -0.83
CA LEU A 169 6.27 17.52 0.58
C LEU A 169 7.63 16.98 1.02
N ASN A 170 8.47 16.47 0.11
CA ASN A 170 9.75 15.80 0.43
C ASN A 170 9.62 14.54 1.31
N ILE A 171 8.41 13.99 1.45
CA ILE A 171 8.16 12.67 2.03
C ILE A 171 8.11 11.68 0.87
N ASP A 172 9.25 11.59 0.17
CA ASP A 172 9.35 11.04 -1.18
C ASP A 172 9.80 9.57 -1.22
N THR A 173 9.83 8.88 -0.09
CA THR A 173 10.19 7.46 0.01
C THR A 173 9.32 6.76 1.05
N ALA A 174 9.17 5.44 0.93
CA ALA A 174 8.49 4.62 1.93
C ALA A 174 9.12 4.77 3.32
N GLU A 175 10.45 4.82 3.38
CA GLU A 175 11.19 4.95 4.62
C GLU A 175 10.90 6.30 5.31
N LYS A 176 10.94 7.41 4.57
CA LYS A 176 10.60 8.74 5.13
C LYS A 176 9.15 8.80 5.59
N ALA A 177 8.22 8.21 4.84
CA ALA A 177 6.82 8.10 5.25
C ALA A 177 6.67 7.34 6.58
N SER A 178 7.40 6.23 6.76
CA SER A 178 7.35 5.43 7.98
C SER A 178 7.88 6.14 9.23
N LYS A 179 8.79 7.12 9.04
CA LYS A 179 9.46 7.91 10.10
C LYS A 179 8.80 9.27 10.34
N SER A 180 7.76 9.62 9.58
CA SER A 180 7.11 10.92 9.68
C SER A 180 6.33 11.07 10.98
N ASP A 181 6.35 12.25 11.59
CA ASP A 181 5.44 12.60 12.67
C ASP A 181 4.01 12.80 12.11
N PRO A 182 3.00 12.06 12.58
CA PRO A 182 1.66 12.16 12.01
C PRO A 182 1.01 13.54 12.17
N ALA A 183 1.32 14.30 13.22
CA ALA A 183 0.72 15.61 13.46
C ALA A 183 1.33 16.68 12.54
N ASP A 184 2.66 16.69 12.41
CA ASP A 184 3.37 17.55 11.44
C ASP A 184 2.93 17.24 10.01
N LEU A 185 2.95 15.96 9.62
CA LEU A 185 2.59 15.55 8.27
C LEU A 185 1.13 15.92 7.93
N HIS A 186 0.20 15.73 8.88
CA HIS A 186 -1.20 16.15 8.74
C HIS A 186 -1.34 17.65 8.49
N SER A 187 -0.60 18.48 9.25
CA SER A 187 -0.60 19.93 9.08
C SER A 187 -0.13 20.33 7.68
N ARG A 188 1.02 19.79 7.26
CA ARG A 188 1.66 20.08 5.97
C ARG A 188 0.83 19.61 4.77
N ILE A 189 0.23 18.42 4.87
CA ILE A 189 -0.71 17.89 3.87
C ILE A 189 -1.91 18.81 3.69
N ASN A 190 -2.56 19.21 4.79
CA ASN A 190 -3.77 20.03 4.70
C ASN A 190 -3.46 21.47 4.27
N GLN A 191 -2.28 21.99 4.62
CA GLN A 191 -1.79 23.26 4.07
C GLN A 191 -1.61 23.18 2.55
N LEU A 192 -0.86 22.19 2.06
CA LEU A 192 -0.64 21.99 0.63
C LEU A 192 -1.97 21.73 -0.12
N ASN A 193 -2.87 20.97 0.49
CA ASN A 193 -4.19 20.70 -0.06
C ASN A 193 -5.01 21.98 -0.24
N LYS A 194 -4.93 22.92 0.72
CA LYS A 194 -5.60 24.23 0.63
C LYS A 194 -4.98 25.12 -0.45
N GLU A 195 -3.65 25.12 -0.55
CA GLU A 195 -2.92 25.95 -1.52
C GLU A 195 -3.14 25.47 -2.96
N LYS A 196 -3.12 24.16 -3.20
CA LYS A 196 -3.22 23.56 -4.54
C LYS A 196 -4.62 23.02 -4.89
N SER A 197 -5.57 23.07 -3.97
CA SER A 197 -6.95 22.54 -4.15
C SER A 197 -7.00 21.09 -4.65
N ILE A 198 -6.14 20.21 -4.09
CA ILE A 198 -5.95 18.84 -4.58
C ILE A 198 -7.17 17.95 -4.28
N TYR A 199 -7.68 18.02 -3.05
CA TYR A 199 -8.86 17.32 -2.57
C TYR A 199 -9.91 18.30 -2.06
N LYS A 200 -11.18 17.97 -2.29
CA LYS A 200 -12.32 18.75 -1.77
C LYS A 200 -12.43 18.72 -0.24
N ALA A 201 -11.98 17.64 0.38
CA ALA A 201 -12.00 17.46 1.83
C ALA A 201 -10.59 17.50 2.41
N GLN A 202 -10.51 17.82 3.71
CA GLN A 202 -9.27 17.67 4.48
C GLN A 202 -9.02 16.19 4.78
N ILE A 203 -7.75 15.83 4.91
CA ILE A 203 -7.34 14.49 5.34
C ILE A 203 -7.30 14.50 6.87
N GLY A 204 -7.94 13.52 7.51
CA GLY A 204 -8.00 13.46 8.97
C GLY A 204 -6.68 12.99 9.59
N LEU A 205 -6.37 13.44 10.81
CA LEU A 205 -5.17 13.05 11.55
C LEU A 205 -5.05 11.52 11.71
N ASN A 206 -6.18 10.85 11.95
CA ASN A 206 -6.19 9.40 12.10
C ASN A 206 -5.87 8.67 10.79
N ASP A 207 -6.28 9.20 9.63
CA ASP A 207 -5.91 8.64 8.33
C ASP A 207 -4.40 8.74 8.12
N ILE A 208 -3.79 9.87 8.50
CA ILE A 208 -2.33 10.04 8.46
C ILE A 208 -1.61 9.09 9.41
N LYS A 209 -2.12 8.88 10.63
CA LYS A 209 -1.56 7.87 11.56
C LYS A 209 -1.59 6.47 10.96
N ILE A 210 -2.70 6.10 10.30
CA ILE A 210 -2.81 4.79 9.65
C ILE A 210 -1.84 4.71 8.47
N PHE A 211 -1.71 5.76 7.67
CA PHE A 211 -0.74 5.84 6.57
C PHE A 211 0.70 5.63 7.06
N VAL A 212 1.13 6.36 8.09
CA VAL A 212 2.49 6.24 8.66
C VAL A 212 2.73 4.82 9.16
N ASN A 213 1.76 4.20 9.83
CA ASN A 213 1.89 2.82 10.29
C ASN A 213 1.92 1.83 9.12
N ALA A 214 1.12 2.03 8.07
CA ALA A 214 1.17 1.21 6.88
C ALA A 214 2.54 1.26 6.18
N ALA A 215 3.19 2.43 6.16
CA ALA A 215 4.51 2.59 5.58
C ALA A 215 5.59 1.78 6.33
N LYS A 216 5.40 1.50 7.63
CA LYS A 216 6.31 0.63 8.41
C LYS A 216 6.20 -0.85 8.05
N GLU A 217 5.12 -1.24 7.39
CA GLU A 217 4.82 -2.65 7.08
C GLU A 217 5.48 -3.14 5.78
N ILE A 218 5.99 -2.21 4.96
CA ILE A 218 6.62 -2.54 3.67
C ILE A 218 8.15 -2.59 3.78
N PRO A 219 8.81 -3.48 3.03
CA PRO A 219 10.28 -3.55 3.04
C PRO A 219 10.91 -2.40 2.25
N PHE A 220 11.98 -1.82 2.80
CA PHE A 220 12.76 -0.74 2.19
C PHE A 220 13.89 -1.32 1.32
N GLU A 221 13.53 -1.85 0.14
CA GLU A 221 14.48 -2.51 -0.77
C GLU A 221 15.16 -1.55 -1.77
N ILE A 222 14.66 -0.31 -1.92
CA ILE A 222 15.21 0.67 -2.88
C ILE A 222 16.40 1.43 -2.27
N GLU A 223 17.50 1.49 -3.00
CA GLU A 223 18.69 2.28 -2.68
C GLU A 223 18.65 3.63 -3.38
N TYR A 224 18.75 4.74 -2.64
CA TYR A 224 18.67 6.10 -3.19
C TYR A 224 20.02 6.75 -3.49
#